data_AF-F2NSG9-F1
#
_entry.id   AF-F2NSG9-F1
#
_cell.length_a   1.000
_cell.length_b   1.000
_cell.length_c   1.000
_cell.angle_alpha   90.00
_cell.angle_beta   90.00
_cell.angle_gamma   90.00
#
_symmetry.space_group_name_H-M   'P 1'
#
loop_
_entity.id
_entity.type
_entity.pdbx_description
1 polymer ?
#
loop_
_entity_poly.entity_id
_entity_poly.type
_entity_poly.pdbx_seq_one_letter_code
_entity_poly.pdbx_strand_id
1 'polypeptide(L)'
;MATDLILRLIFHFFMTIGICILIHVFFSGFDLYENFLAIFIPLIFFAVSTTLAFIAVQNYIQSNSEEKNCYEITVNEKSFKTSDFKTKLDGSIEFTANDGTVIRASEYEIKKLN
;
A
#
# COMPACT_ATOMS: atom_id res chain seq x y z
N MET A 1 4.69 5.37 12.20
CA MET A 1 3.67 5.96 11.29
C MET A 1 2.54 4.96 10.99
N ALA A 2 2.83 3.70 10.61
CA ALA A 2 1.80 2.68 10.36
C ALA A 2 0.97 2.26 11.60
N THR A 3 1.59 2.19 12.78
CA THR A 3 0.92 1.82 14.05
C THR A 3 -0.17 2.82 14.47
N ASP A 4 0.02 4.10 14.18
CA ASP A 4 -0.94 5.17 14.50
C ASP A 4 -2.17 5.12 13.57
N LEU A 5 -1.96 4.68 12.32
CA LEU A 5 -3.03 4.51 11.33
C LEU A 5 -3.90 3.28 11.63
N ILE A 6 -3.28 2.16 12.00
CA ILE A 6 -3.96 0.93 12.40
C ILE A 6 -4.83 1.18 13.65
N LEU A 7 -4.31 1.94 14.62
CA LEU A 7 -5.05 2.29 15.82
C LEU A 7 -6.28 3.16 15.51
N ARG A 8 -6.15 4.15 14.62
CA ARG A 8 -7.29 4.99 14.17
C ARG A 8 -8.36 4.19 13.43
N LEU A 9 -7.96 3.19 12.64
CA LEU A 9 -8.87 2.31 11.91
C LEU A 9 -9.64 1.40 12.87
N ILE A 10 -8.94 0.76 13.81
CA ILE A 10 -9.55 -0.07 14.84
C ILE A 10 -10.57 0.76 15.64
N PHE A 11 -10.20 1.98 16.01
CA PHE A 11 -11.09 2.91 16.70
C PHE A 11 -12.34 3.25 15.87
N HIS A 12 -12.18 3.61 14.59
CA HIS A 12 -13.33 3.89 13.71
C HIS A 12 -14.23 2.68 13.51
N PHE A 13 -13.67 1.48 13.36
CA PHE A 13 -14.42 0.25 13.20
C PHE A 13 -15.28 -0.05 14.44
N PHE A 14 -14.70 0.03 15.65
CA PHE A 14 -15.45 -0.17 16.89
C PHE A 14 -16.48 0.93 17.14
N MET A 15 -16.19 2.19 16.79
CA MET A 15 -17.17 3.28 16.88
C MET A 15 -18.34 3.07 15.92
N THR A 16 -18.07 2.62 14.69
CA THR A 16 -19.11 2.36 13.67
C THR A 16 -20.00 1.20 14.10
N ILE A 17 -19.40 0.10 14.58
CA ILE A 17 -20.15 -1.04 15.13
C ILE A 17 -20.96 -0.61 16.34
N GLY A 18 -20.37 0.16 17.26
CA GLY A 18 -21.04 0.67 18.45
C GLY A 18 -22.26 1.52 18.10
N ILE A 19 -22.14 2.43 17.13
CA ILE A 19 -23.26 3.24 16.63
C ILE A 19 -24.33 2.35 15.98
N CYS A 20 -23.95 1.34 15.18
CA CYS A 20 -24.90 0.42 14.56
C CYS A 20 -25.67 -0.41 15.60
N ILE A 21 -25.00 -0.90 16.64
CA ILE A 21 -25.64 -1.62 17.75
C ILE A 21 -26.55 -0.67 18.54
N LEU A 22 -26.11 0.57 18.80
CA LEU A 22 -26.90 1.55 19.55
C LEU A 22 -28.16 1.96 18.79
N ILE A 23 -28.05 2.19 17.49
CA ILE A 23 -29.17 2.40 16.58
C ILE A 23 -30.09 1.18 16.62
N HIS A 24 -29.54 -0.03 16.48
CA HIS A 24 -30.34 -1.25 16.52
C HIS A 24 -31.11 -1.40 17.84
N VAL A 25 -30.47 -1.15 19.00
CA VAL A 25 -31.12 -1.20 20.32
C VAL A 25 -32.22 -0.14 20.45
N PHE A 26 -32.00 1.07 19.93
CA PHE A 26 -32.99 2.15 19.93
C PHE A 26 -34.21 1.81 19.06
N PHE A 27 -34.00 1.16 17.92
CA PHE A 27 -35.07 0.72 17.01
C PHE A 27 -35.71 -0.61 17.45
N SER A 28 -35.00 -1.52 18.13
CA SER A 28 -35.53 -2.81 18.60
C SER A 28 -36.47 -2.68 19.79
N GLY A 29 -36.54 -1.50 20.42
CA GLY A 29 -37.64 -1.14 21.33
C GLY A 29 -39.00 -1.00 20.61
N PHE A 30 -39.01 -0.96 19.27
CA PHE A 30 -40.19 -0.90 18.41
C PHE A 30 -40.23 -2.12 17.46
N ASP A 31 -40.90 -3.19 17.86
CA ASP A 31 -41.60 -4.20 17.02
C ASP A 31 -41.01 -4.58 15.63
N LEU A 32 -39.70 -4.79 15.50
CA LEU A 32 -39.06 -5.07 14.20
C LEU A 32 -38.20 -6.33 14.17
N TYR A 33 -38.69 -7.43 14.76
CA TYR A 33 -37.99 -8.72 14.71
C TYR A 33 -38.01 -9.38 13.31
N GLU A 34 -39.05 -9.14 12.50
CA GLU A 34 -39.18 -9.75 11.17
C GLU A 34 -38.26 -9.13 10.10
N ASN A 35 -37.85 -7.86 10.27
CA ASN A 35 -37.04 -7.13 9.29
C ASN A 35 -35.57 -6.99 9.67
N PHE A 36 -35.14 -7.65 10.76
CA PHE A 36 -33.77 -7.55 11.27
C PHE A 36 -32.72 -7.90 10.22
N LEU A 37 -32.89 -9.03 9.51
CA LEU A 37 -31.99 -9.48 8.46
C LEU A 37 -31.97 -8.53 7.25
N ALA A 38 -33.13 -7.97 6.89
CA ALA A 38 -33.25 -7.03 5.78
C ALA A 38 -32.51 -5.71 6.01
N ILE A 39 -32.32 -5.32 7.28
CA ILE A 39 -31.54 -4.13 7.68
C ILE A 39 -30.06 -4.50 7.87
N PHE A 40 -29.77 -5.69 8.40
CA PHE A 40 -28.40 -6.12 8.68
C PHE A 40 -27.58 -6.41 7.41
N ILE A 41 -28.21 -6.97 6.37
CA ILE A 41 -27.55 -7.26 5.09
C ILE A 41 -26.95 -5.99 4.45
N PRO A 42 -27.72 -4.90 4.21
CA PRO A 42 -27.15 -3.68 3.62
C PRO A 42 -26.09 -3.03 4.50
N LEU A 43 -26.19 -3.14 5.83
CA LEU A 43 -25.15 -2.68 6.77
C LEU A 43 -23.83 -3.44 6.60
N ILE A 44 -23.88 -4.77 6.49
CA ILE A 44 -22.69 -5.59 6.21
C ILE A 44 -22.10 -5.24 4.84
N PHE A 45 -22.93 -5.12 3.81
CA PHE A 45 -22.46 -4.74 2.47
C PHE A 45 -21.79 -3.36 2.46
N PHE A 46 -22.34 -2.40 3.19
CA PHE A 46 -21.75 -1.07 3.33
C PHE A 46 -20.40 -1.11 4.07
N ALA A 47 -20.31 -1.87 5.17
CA ALA A 47 -19.07 -2.03 5.91
C ALA A 47 -17.97 -2.75 5.09
N VAL A 48 -18.33 -3.81 4.36
CA VAL A 48 -17.39 -4.56 3.52
C VAL A 48 -16.93 -3.72 2.32
N SER A 49 -17.84 -3.01 1.65
CA SER A 49 -17.51 -2.18 0.48
C SER A 49 -16.58 -1.00 0.82
N THR A 50 -16.85 -0.31 1.93
CA THR A 50 -16.00 0.79 2.39
C THR A 50 -14.61 0.31 2.81
N THR A 51 -14.53 -0.85 3.45
CA THR A 51 -13.25 -1.49 3.82
C THR A 51 -12.45 -1.90 2.57
N LEU A 52 -13.10 -2.52 1.58
CA LEU A 52 -12.45 -2.90 0.31
C LEU A 52 -11.94 -1.68 -0.47
N ALA A 53 -12.76 -0.63 -0.57
CA ALA A 53 -12.37 0.60 -1.26
C ALA A 53 -11.13 1.23 -0.60
N PHE A 54 -11.08 1.24 0.74
CA PHE A 54 -9.92 1.74 1.47
C PHE A 54 -8.65 0.90 1.22
N ILE A 55 -8.75 -0.43 1.24
CA ILE A 55 -7.61 -1.32 0.93
C ILE A 55 -7.11 -1.11 -0.49
N ALA A 56 -8.01 -0.96 -1.47
CA ALA A 56 -7.64 -0.70 -2.86
C ALA A 56 -6.90 0.64 -3.03
N VAL A 57 -7.37 1.70 -2.37
CA VAL A 57 -6.72 3.01 -2.38
C VAL A 57 -5.35 2.95 -1.71
N GLN A 58 -5.20 2.21 -0.60
CA GLN A 58 -3.91 2.04 0.06
C GLN A 58 -2.92 1.25 -0.81
N ASN A 59 -3.35 0.15 -1.44
CA ASN A 59 -2.49 -0.60 -2.37
C ASN A 59 -2.04 0.26 -3.54
N TYR A 60 -2.92 1.13 -4.06
CA TYR A 60 -2.57 2.07 -5.10
C TYR A 60 -1.53 3.10 -4.61
N ILE A 61 -1.76 3.72 -3.45
CA ILE A 61 -0.82 4.70 -2.86
C ILE A 61 0.52 4.04 -2.53
N GLN A 62 0.51 2.82 -1.98
CA GLN A 62 1.72 2.09 -1.64
C GLN A 62 2.51 1.69 -2.89
N SER A 63 1.84 1.27 -3.98
CA SER A 63 2.51 0.99 -5.26
C SER A 63 3.14 2.23 -5.89
N ASN A 64 2.53 3.41 -5.70
CA ASN A 64 3.08 4.68 -6.17
C ASN A 64 4.09 5.32 -5.21
N SER A 65 4.11 4.87 -3.95
CA SER A 65 5.04 5.28 -2.90
C SER A 65 6.23 4.33 -2.75
N GLU A 66 6.31 3.27 -3.57
CA GLU A 66 7.59 2.59 -3.81
C GLU A 66 8.52 3.60 -4.50
N GLU A 67 9.16 4.39 -3.65
CA GLU A 67 10.28 5.24 -3.96
C GLU A 67 11.30 4.35 -4.67
N LYS A 68 11.29 4.40 -6.01
CA LYS A 68 12.25 3.67 -6.82
C LYS A 68 13.62 4.17 -6.38
N ASN A 69 14.34 3.35 -5.61
CA ASN A 69 15.67 3.68 -5.12
C ASN A 69 16.49 4.12 -6.34
N CYS A 70 16.77 5.43 -6.43
CA CYS A 70 17.52 5.97 -7.54
C CYS A 70 18.99 5.80 -7.21
N TYR A 71 19.69 5.03 -8.03
CA TYR A 71 21.12 4.85 -7.94
C TYR A 71 21.80 5.61 -9.07
N GLU A 72 22.92 6.25 -8.75
CA GLU A 72 23.89 6.72 -9.72
C GLU A 72 25.05 5.73 -9.75
N ILE A 73 25.30 5.14 -10.91
CA ILE A 73 26.38 4.18 -11.13
C ILE A 73 27.39 4.80 -12.09
N THR A 74 28.63 4.93 -11.66
CA THR A 74 29.73 5.45 -12.48
C THR A 74 30.55 4.30 -13.05
N VAL A 75 30.69 4.25 -14.37
CA VAL A 75 31.47 3.27 -15.12
C VAL A 75 32.38 4.01 -16.10
N ASN A 76 33.69 3.79 -16.05
CA ASN A 76 34.67 4.42 -16.95
C ASN A 76 34.46 5.95 -17.10
N GLU A 77 34.35 6.64 -15.97
CA GLU A 77 34.12 8.11 -15.89
C GLU A 77 32.77 8.60 -16.44
N LYS A 78 31.84 7.71 -16.80
CA LYS A 78 30.47 8.04 -17.20
C LYS A 78 29.48 7.64 -16.11
N SER A 79 28.59 8.56 -15.73
CA SER A 79 27.55 8.33 -14.73
C SER A 79 26.21 7.97 -15.37
N PHE A 80 25.56 6.94 -14.82
CA PHE A 80 24.26 6.45 -15.27
C PHE A 80 23.29 6.40 -14.11
N LYS A 81 22.04 6.82 -14.34
CA LYS A 81 20.96 6.68 -13.37
C LYS A 81 20.19 5.39 -13.64
N THR A 82 19.93 4.63 -12.60
CA THR A 82 19.10 3.42 -12.65
C THR A 82 18.24 3.31 -11.39
N SER A 83 17.14 2.56 -11.48
CA SER A 83 16.30 2.19 -10.33
C SER A 83 16.62 0.81 -9.77
N ASP A 84 17.35 -0.01 -10.53
CA ASP A 84 17.71 -1.38 -10.17
C ASP A 84 19.01 -1.81 -10.84
N PHE A 85 19.75 -2.73 -10.21
CA PHE A 85 20.94 -3.36 -10.76
C PHE A 85 21.10 -4.77 -10.18
N LYS A 86 21.70 -5.66 -10.96
CA LYS A 86 21.98 -7.04 -10.55
C LYS A 86 23.46 -7.27 -10.43
N THR A 87 23.92 -7.74 -9.29
CA THR A 87 25.29 -8.22 -9.10
C THR A 87 25.39 -9.68 -9.49
N LYS A 88 26.35 -10.03 -10.35
CA LYS A 88 26.65 -11.40 -10.77
C LYS A 88 27.63 -12.06 -9.81
N LEU A 89 27.74 -13.39 -9.92
CA LEU A 89 28.64 -14.20 -9.09
C LEU A 89 30.12 -13.86 -9.27
N ASP A 90 30.49 -13.31 -10.43
CA ASP A 90 31.85 -12.83 -10.73
C ASP A 90 32.13 -11.43 -10.18
N GLY A 91 31.19 -10.84 -9.42
CA GLY A 91 31.29 -9.49 -8.86
C GLY A 91 30.96 -8.37 -9.83
N SER A 92 30.67 -8.67 -11.10
CA SER A 92 30.23 -7.66 -12.08
C SER A 92 28.78 -7.24 -11.82
N ILE A 93 28.41 -6.03 -12.26
CA ILE A 93 27.02 -5.57 -12.26
C ILE A 93 26.45 -5.52 -13.67
N GLU A 94 25.16 -5.79 -13.77
CA GLU A 94 24.34 -5.57 -14.95
C GLU A 94 23.15 -4.69 -14.56
N PHE A 95 22.96 -3.59 -15.27
CA PHE A 95 21.83 -2.69 -15.05
C PHE A 95 21.33 -2.12 -16.37
N THR A 96 20.06 -1.70 -16.38
CA THR A 96 19.45 -1.01 -17.52
C THR A 96 19.37 0.47 -17.17
N ALA A 97 20.09 1.31 -17.91
CA ALA A 97 20.00 2.75 -17.77
C ALA A 97 18.60 3.25 -18.17
N ASN A 98 18.23 4.44 -17.72
CA ASN A 98 16.90 5.02 -17.99
C ASN A 98 16.61 5.21 -19.50
N ASP A 99 17.63 5.27 -20.34
CA ASP A 99 17.50 5.33 -21.81
C ASP A 99 17.28 3.97 -22.48
N GLY A 100 17.17 2.89 -21.69
CA GLY A 100 17.00 1.51 -22.15
C GLY A 100 18.32 0.78 -22.44
N THR A 101 19.46 1.42 -22.24
CA THR A 101 20.77 0.80 -22.49
C THR A 101 21.11 -0.21 -21.40
N VAL A 102 21.42 -1.45 -21.79
CA VAL A 102 21.94 -2.46 -20.86
C VAL A 102 23.45 -2.30 -20.73
N ILE A 103 23.92 -2.05 -19.51
CA ILE A 103 25.33 -1.81 -19.19
C ILE A 103 25.83 -2.95 -18.30
N ARG A 104 27.00 -3.49 -18.66
CA ARG A 104 27.71 -4.53 -17.91
C ARG A 104 29.08 -4.00 -17.52
N ALA A 105 29.37 -3.94 -16.22
CA ALA A 105 30.60 -3.35 -15.71
C ALA A 105 31.22 -4.22 -14.61
N SER A 106 32.53 -4.40 -14.67
CA SER A 106 33.32 -5.11 -13.65
C SER A 106 33.97 -4.13 -12.65
N GLU A 107 34.23 -2.89 -13.08
CA GLU A 107 34.73 -1.80 -12.25
C GLU A 107 33.69 -0.67 -12.23
N TYR A 108 33.20 -0.31 -11.05
CA TYR A 108 32.12 0.66 -10.90
C TYR A 108 32.09 1.29 -9.49
N GLU A 109 31.50 2.48 -9.39
CA GLU A 109 31.14 3.11 -8.12
C GLU A 109 29.60 3.26 -8.05
N ILE A 110 28.96 2.83 -6.97
CA ILE A 110 27.51 2.98 -6.77
C ILE A 110 27.25 4.02 -5.68
N LYS A 111 26.47 5.05 -6.01
CA LYS A 111 25.97 6.05 -5.06
C LYS A 111 24.44 5.97 -5.01
N LYS A 112 23.89 5.87 -3.81
CA LYS A 112 22.45 6.02 -3.60
C LYS A 112 22.11 7.51 -3.66
N LEU A 113 21.22 7.89 -4.56
CA LEU A 113 20.65 9.24 -4.58
C LEU A 113 19.51 9.27 -3.56
N ASN A 114 19.63 10.17 -2.58
CA ASN A 114 18.55 10.47 -1.62
C ASN A 114 17.47 11.33 -2.26
#